data_AF-A0A534XFD3-F1
#
_entry.id   AF-A0A534XFD3-F1
#
_cell.length_a   1.000
_cell.length_b   1.000
_cell.length_c   1.000
_cell.angle_alpha   90.00
_cell.angle_beta   90.00
_cell.angle_gamma   90.00
#
_symmetry.space_group_name_H-M   'P 1'
#
loop_
_entity.id
_entity.type
_entity.pdbx_description
1 polymer ?
#
loop_
_entity_poly.entity_id
_entity_poly.type
_entity_poly.pdbx_seq_one_letter_code
_entity_poly.pdbx_strand_id
1 'polypeptide(L)' 'MSDLILETLLIPVEMFLCLTGELMLFAVTFGYHRPRWDLYTSERPARFVLLSDVSTWIGFAFWLGVVVLAHALFGGRSLR' A
#
# COMPACT_ATOMS: atom_id res chain seq x y z
N MET A 1 -25.76 4.68 8.63
CA MET A 1 -25.39 5.78 7.69
C MET A 1 -23.92 6.17 7.86
N SER A 2 -23.40 6.21 9.10
CA SER A 2 -21.97 6.35 9.40
C SER A 2 -21.09 5.26 8.75
N ASP A 3 -21.53 3.99 8.79
CA ASP A 3 -20.72 2.86 8.32
C ASP A 3 -20.52 2.90 6.80
N LEU A 4 -21.56 3.31 6.05
CA LEU A 4 -21.49 3.48 4.60
C LEU A 4 -20.49 4.57 4.19
N ILE A 5 -20.43 5.67 4.96
CA ILE A 5 -19.48 6.76 4.72
C ILE A 5 -18.05 6.29 5.01
N LEU A 6 -17.86 5.53 6.09
CA LEU A 6 -16.56 4.97 6.46
C LEU A 6 -16.06 4.00 5.40
N GLU A 7 -16.90 3.05 4.97
CA GLU A 7 -16.57 2.09 3.91
C GLU A 7 -16.21 2.78 2.60
N THR A 8 -17.00 3.79 2.19
CA THR A 8 -16.75 4.55 0.96
C THR A 8 -15.41 5.29 0.99
N LEU A 9 -14.94 5.72 2.16
CA LEU A 9 -13.64 6.37 2.34
C LEU A 9 -12.49 5.37 2.49
N LEU A 10 -12.73 4.20 3.09
CA LEU A 10 -11.72 3.17 3.30
C LEU A 10 -11.32 2.48 2.00
N ILE A 11 -12.29 2.17 1.13
CA ILE A 11 -12.05 1.50 -0.17
C ILE A 11 -10.97 2.21 -1.01
N PRO A 12 -11.04 3.53 -1.29
CA PRO A 12 -10.01 4.20 -2.08
C PRO A 12 -8.65 4.26 -1.37
N VAL A 13 -8.63 4.34 -0.04
CA VAL A 13 -7.39 4.32 0.75
C VAL A 13 -6.72 2.94 0.65
N GLU A 14 -7.47 1.87 0.84
CA GLU A 14 -6.97 0.50 0.69
C GLU A 14 -6.47 0.23 -0.73
N MET A 15 -7.23 0.66 -1.75
CA MET A 15 -6.79 0.56 -3.15
C MET A 15 -5.45 1.28 -3.38
N PHE A 16 -5.30 2.49 -2.84
CA PHE A 16 -4.09 3.28 -2.95
C PHE A 16 -2.89 2.62 -2.24
N LEU A 17 -3.07 2.18 -0.99
CA LEU A 17 -2.05 1.48 -0.24
C LEU A 17 -1.64 0.19 -0.95
N CYS A 18 -2.60 -0.57 -1.43
CA CYS A 18 -2.29 -1.82 -2.08
C CYS A 18 -1.60 -1.62 -3.44
N LEU A 19 -1.97 -0.59 -4.22
CA LEU A 19 -1.28 -0.25 -5.47
C LEU A 19 0.16 0.18 -5.20
N THR A 20 0.38 1.05 -4.21
CA THR A 20 1.72 1.52 -3.85
C THR A 20 2.59 0.38 -3.30
N GLY A 21 2.04 -0.54 -2.53
CA GLY A 21 2.76 -1.73 -2.07
C GLY A 21 3.14 -2.70 -3.20
N GLU A 22 2.25 -2.94 -4.17
CA GLU A 22 2.59 -3.72 -5.37
C GLU A 22 3.71 -3.07 -6.18
N LEU A 23 3.68 -1.74 -6.34
CA LEU A 23 4.75 -1.00 -7.01
C LEU A 23 6.08 -1.12 -6.25
N MET A 24 6.06 -1.09 -4.92
CA MET A 24 7.26 -1.29 -4.11
C MET A 24 7.80 -2.72 -4.24
N LEU A 25 6.93 -3.73 -4.21
CA LEU A 25 7.33 -5.11 -4.46
C LEU A 25 7.94 -5.28 -5.84
N PHE A 26 7.33 -4.69 -6.87
CA PHE A 26 7.86 -4.68 -8.23
C PHE A 26 9.24 -4.00 -8.29
N ALA A 27 9.39 -2.84 -7.66
CA ALA A 27 10.65 -2.10 -7.63
C ALA A 27 11.77 -2.86 -6.90
N VAL A 28 11.49 -3.40 -5.69
CA VAL A 28 12.47 -4.13 -4.87
C VAL A 28 12.90 -5.45 -5.53
N THR A 29 12.01 -6.08 -6.27
CA THR A 29 12.30 -7.33 -7.00
C THR A 29 12.84 -7.11 -8.40
N PHE A 30 13.18 -5.87 -8.78
CA PHE A 30 13.68 -5.52 -10.11
C PHE A 30 12.77 -6.02 -11.25
N GLY A 31 11.46 -5.98 -11.04
CA GLY A 31 10.45 -6.41 -12.00
C GLY A 31 10.23 -7.92 -12.08
N TYR A 32 10.84 -8.72 -11.19
CA TYR A 32 10.57 -10.15 -11.09
C TYR A 32 9.20 -10.45 -10.46
N HIS A 33 8.75 -9.60 -9.52
CA HIS A 33 7.42 -9.73 -8.93
C HIS A 33 6.34 -9.48 -9.99
N ARG A 34 5.44 -10.44 -10.15
CA ARG A 34 4.27 -10.26 -11.01
C ARG A 34 3.18 -9.57 -10.22
N PRO A 35 2.67 -8.42 -10.69
CA PRO A 35 1.65 -7.70 -9.95
C PRO A 35 0.38 -8.54 -9.85
N ARG A 36 -0.31 -8.45 -8.71
CA ARG A 36 -1.50 -9.26 -8.41
C ARG A 36 -2.61 -9.23 -9.46
N TRP A 37 -2.75 -8.14 -10.23
CA TRP A 37 -3.76 -8.04 -11.29
C TRP A 37 -3.50 -8.96 -12.49
N ASP A 38 -2.25 -9.42 -12.66
CA ASP A 38 -1.89 -10.44 -13.66
C ASP A 38 -2.23 -11.87 -13.16
N LEU A 39 -2.37 -12.04 -11.84
CA LEU A 39 -2.59 -13.34 -11.18
C LEU A 39 -4.07 -13.65 -10.89
N TYR A 40 -4.96 -12.66 -11.05
CA TYR A 40 -6.39 -12.77 -10.70
C TYR A 40 -7.12 -13.93 -11.42
N THR A 41 -6.70 -14.27 -12.64
CA THR A 41 -7.33 -15.31 -13.45
C THR A 41 -6.73 -16.71 -13.24
N SER A 42 -5.58 -16.82 -12.59
CA SER A 42 -4.79 -18.06 -12.52
C SER A 42 -4.61 -18.61 -11.10
N GLU A 43 -4.83 -17.81 -10.06
CA GLU A 43 -4.61 -18.23 -8.67
C GLU A 43 -5.89 -18.53 -7.88
N ARG A 44 -5.73 -19.32 -6.81
CA ARG A 44 -6.81 -19.59 -5.87
C ARG A 44 -7.24 -18.31 -5.15
N PRO A 45 -8.55 -18.09 -4.91
CA PRO A 45 -9.07 -16.89 -4.25
C PRO A 45 -8.37 -16.57 -2.91
N ALA A 46 -8.07 -17.58 -2.11
CA ALA A 46 -7.37 -17.42 -0.83
C ALA A 46 -5.96 -16.83 -0.99
N ARG A 47 -5.23 -17.21 -2.04
CA ARG A 47 -3.89 -16.69 -2.31
C ARG A 47 -3.94 -15.23 -2.77
N PHE A 48 -4.94 -14.89 -3.57
CA PHE A 48 -5.20 -13.52 -4.00
C PHE A 48 -5.50 -12.56 -2.82
N VAL A 49 -6.29 -13.02 -1.84
CA VAL A 49 -6.58 -12.26 -0.62
C VAL A 49 -5.30 -12.04 0.20
N LEU A 50 -4.50 -13.08 0.41
CA LEU A 50 -3.24 -12.98 1.16
C LEU A 50 -2.24 -12.03 0.47
N LEU A 51 -2.08 -12.11 -0.84
CA LEU A 51 -1.22 -11.20 -1.60
C LEU A 51 -1.72 -9.75 -1.48
N SER A 52 -3.04 -9.55 -1.51
CA SER A 52 -3.63 -8.20 -1.35
C SER A 52 -3.39 -7.63 0.04
N ASP A 53 -3.47 -8.45 1.08
CA ASP A 53 -3.18 -8.03 2.45
C ASP A 53 -1.70 -7.64 2.59
N VAL A 54 -0.78 -8.51 2.13
CA VAL A 54 0.67 -8.24 2.13
C VAL A 54 1.00 -6.94 1.40
N SER A 55 0.45 -6.74 0.20
CA SER A 55 0.68 -5.51 -0.57
C SER A 55 0.11 -4.28 0.11
N THR A 56 -1.04 -4.38 0.78
CA THR A 56 -1.59 -3.26 1.57
C THR A 56 -0.66 -2.87 2.71
N TRP A 57 -0.14 -3.85 3.47
CA TRP A 57 0.80 -3.60 4.56
C TRP A 57 2.13 -3.00 4.09
N ILE A 58 2.65 -3.46 2.95
CA ILE A 58 3.87 -2.90 2.36
C ILE A 58 3.65 -1.43 1.96
N GLY A 59 2.52 -1.12 1.32
CA GLY A 59 2.16 0.26 0.98
C GLY A 59 2.01 1.13 2.22
N PHE A 60 1.37 0.61 3.27
CA PHE A 60 1.25 1.31 4.56
C PHE A 60 2.61 1.61 5.19
N ALA A 61 3.51 0.61 5.26
CA ALA A 61 4.84 0.78 5.81
C ALA A 61 5.68 1.80 5.02
N PHE A 62 5.55 1.80 3.69
CA PHE A 62 6.18 2.80 2.82
C PHE A 62 5.71 4.22 3.17
N TRP A 63 4.41 4.47 3.22
CA TRP A 63 3.87 5.80 3.52
C TRP A 63 4.14 6.25 4.95
N LEU A 64 4.12 5.33 5.91
CA LEU A 64 4.55 5.61 7.28
C LEU A 64 6.00 6.10 7.30
N GLY A 65 6.90 5.44 6.56
CA GLY A 65 8.28 5.87 6.38
C GLY A 65 8.40 7.25 5.74
N VAL A 66 7.59 7.55 4.70
CA VAL A 66 7.55 8.87 4.06
C VAL A 66 7.14 9.96 5.06
N VAL A 67 6.12 9.72 5.88
CA VAL A 67 5.66 10.67 6.90
C VAL A 67 6.73 10.91 7.95
N VAL A 68 7.37 9.84 8.44
CA VAL A 68 8.47 9.94 9.42
C VAL A 68 9.65 10.73 8.83
N LEU A 69 10.03 10.44 7.59
CA LEU A 69 11.10 11.15 6.89
C LEU A 69 10.75 12.62 6.65
N ALA A 70 9.53 12.91 6.19
CA ALA A 70 9.06 14.28 6.00
C ALA A 70 9.08 15.04 7.33
N HIS A 71 8.61 14.44 8.41
CA HIS A 71 8.66 15.04 9.73
C HIS A 71 10.11 15.32 10.18
N ALA A 72 11.04 14.38 9.96
CA ALA A 72 12.45 14.60 10.27
C ALA A 72 13.07 15.75 9.44
N LEU A 73 12.74 15.84 8.15
CA LEU A 73 13.30 16.85 7.24
C LEU A 73 12.70 18.25 7.41
N PHE A 74 11.41 18.34 7.69
CA PHE A 74 10.68 19.61 7.77
C PHE A 74 10.43 20.08 9.21
N GLY A 75 10.28 19.16 10.17
CA GLY A 75 10.13 19.49 11.59
C GLY A 75 11.42 19.99 12.24
N GLY A 76 12.58 19.58 11.73
CA GLY A 76 13.89 20.06 12.20
C GLY A 76 14.21 21.53 11.87
N ARG A 77 13.40 22.20 11.05
CA ARG A 77 13.61 23.60 10.64
C ARG A 77 12.95 24.66 11.54
N SER A 78 12.11 24.26 12.50
CA SER A 78 11.36 25.20 13.36
C SER A 78 12.13 25.71 14.59
N LEU A 79 13.37 25.25 14.81
CA LEU A 79 14.16 25.54 16.03
C LEU A 79 15.52 26.21 15.75
N ARG A 80 15.72 26.81 14.57
CA ARG A 80 16.90 27.63 14.28
C ARG A 80 16.49 29.03 13.85
#